data_AF-E3QZ08-F1
#
_entry.id   AF-E3QZ08-F1
#
_cell.length_a   1.000
_cell.length_b   1.000
_cell.length_c   1.000
_cell.angle_alpha   90.00
_cell.angle_beta   90.00
_cell.angle_gamma   90.00
#
_symmetry.space_group_name_H-M   'P 1'
#
loop_
_entity.id
_entity.type
_entity.pdbx_description
1 polymer ?
#
loop_
_entity_poly.entity_id
_entity_poly.type
_entity_poly.pdbx_seq_one_letter_code
_entity_poly.pdbx_strand_id
1 'polypeptide(L)'
;MAISWWRIRCLLCVTVSKSLLKFQKWCLLIGLLCINAALIYVSFTYHVAHYFFMVLLSSNTVLQFIMIIFILGHFLFKIIFFCFRRKEKVPETPEKMVMLLPCYNETFEELTRSLDSLVAQKNIDEHPRMIFIVVDGNVKGAGMEKTTQEYLLQDILEPGPTRFFENGYRARDGLFMPTKIQTGYYKGIPYLFVGKRYNQGKRDSLCFARSFLYHFQKRSANVMTMFSNELFEHLGNAFVSQGLENVEYLVGMDADTVFDEYCIWEMLKEIRKNPKLVGVCGHVCVDYDGKNWGLWSLYQSVEYSQTQGLRRMFQSRITGKVNCLPGCCQLIKIDEATFGDEVLRNRFGYCPKPNDLMTQHIMGNYSEDSIHASIIFSLFPKRQTAQALRAKAFTIVPQDWKVFLSQRKRWALGSISNEFVMIFRPGIIPIERLQSIVAVMTWFITPFIMAAVIALIIILARRGDELVKDPVFMSLFALLLFRYIYTFCIGIWLPRNTLERMQYFVGYFFHLITSPFLNMIILGYSLVYSDDFKWGKTREVIKGGDDEKMDAEGGRGTL
;
A
#
# COMPACT_ATOMS: atom_id res chain seq x y z
N MET A 1 36.47 14.38 21.34
CA MET A 1 37.08 13.37 20.42
C MET A 1 36.15 12.22 20.04
N ALA A 2 35.35 11.64 20.95
CA ALA A 2 34.45 10.51 20.63
C ALA A 2 33.34 10.82 19.59
N ILE A 3 32.82 12.06 19.57
CA ILE A 3 31.79 12.52 18.61
C ILE A 3 32.35 12.59 17.17
N SER A 4 33.64 12.90 17.01
CA SER A 4 34.32 12.96 15.70
C SER A 4 34.49 11.56 15.10
N TRP A 5 34.89 10.58 15.92
CA TRP A 5 35.01 9.19 15.50
C TRP A 5 33.67 8.53 15.14
N TRP A 6 32.59 8.84 15.87
CA TRP A 6 31.24 8.37 15.52
C TRP A 6 30.73 8.97 14.20
N ARG A 7 30.97 10.27 13.97
CA ARG A 7 30.65 10.92 12.68
C ARG A 7 31.42 10.31 11.52
N ILE A 8 32.73 10.09 11.67
CA ILE A 8 33.58 9.48 10.64
C ILE A 8 33.11 8.04 10.36
N ARG A 9 32.82 7.25 11.40
CA ARG A 9 32.34 5.86 11.26
C ARG A 9 30.94 5.79 10.63
N CYS A 10 30.04 6.72 10.96
CA CYS A 10 28.74 6.86 10.28
C CYS A 10 28.91 7.26 8.80
N LEU A 11 29.76 8.24 8.50
CA LEU A 11 30.04 8.68 7.12
C LEU A 11 30.66 7.56 6.27
N LEU A 12 31.61 6.81 6.82
CA LEU A 12 32.18 5.61 6.16
C LEU A 12 31.10 4.54 5.94
N CYS A 13 30.26 4.27 6.93
CA CYS A 13 29.20 3.26 6.84
C CYS A 13 28.13 3.64 5.80
N VAL A 14 27.73 4.93 5.74
CA VAL A 14 26.82 5.48 4.72
C VAL A 14 27.44 5.40 3.32
N THR A 15 28.74 5.68 3.19
CA THR A 15 29.45 5.63 1.90
C THR A 15 29.59 4.20 1.38
N VAL A 16 29.93 3.25 2.26
CA VAL A 16 30.01 1.82 1.94
C VAL A 16 28.64 1.26 1.54
N SER A 17 27.57 1.65 2.26
CA SER A 17 26.20 1.26 1.94
C SER A 17 25.75 1.76 0.56
N LYS A 18 26.03 3.03 0.22
CA LYS A 18 25.73 3.58 -1.13
C LYS A 18 26.47 2.85 -2.23
N SER A 19 27.74 2.53 -2.01
CA SER A 19 28.55 1.80 -2.99
C SER A 19 27.98 0.39 -3.22
N LEU A 20 27.61 -0.31 -2.14
CA LEU A 20 26.98 -1.62 -2.21
C LEU A 20 25.64 -1.59 -2.96
N LEU A 21 24.77 -0.64 -2.64
CA LEU A 21 23.47 -0.47 -3.32
C LEU A 21 23.64 -0.14 -4.81
N LYS A 22 24.59 0.74 -5.14
CA LYS A 22 24.92 1.04 -6.55
C LYS A 22 25.46 -0.19 -7.28
N PHE A 23 26.33 -0.97 -6.64
CA PHE A 23 26.84 -2.20 -7.22
C PHE A 23 25.71 -3.20 -7.48
N GLN A 24 24.85 -3.47 -6.49
CA GLN A 24 23.70 -4.35 -6.64
C GLN A 24 22.73 -3.88 -7.74
N LYS A 25 22.48 -2.56 -7.82
CA LYS A 25 21.69 -1.95 -8.90
C LYS A 25 22.28 -2.26 -10.28
N TRP A 26 23.57 -2.00 -10.48
CA TRP A 26 24.21 -2.23 -11.79
C TRP A 26 24.28 -3.71 -12.13
N CYS A 27 24.55 -4.59 -11.16
CA CYS A 27 24.47 -6.03 -11.35
C CYS A 27 23.07 -6.49 -11.78
N LEU A 28 22.01 -5.96 -11.14
CA LEU A 28 20.63 -6.25 -11.52
C LEU A 28 20.30 -5.76 -12.93
N LEU A 29 20.68 -4.53 -13.26
CA LEU A 29 20.48 -3.94 -14.59
C LEU A 29 21.20 -4.73 -15.68
N ILE A 30 22.49 -5.01 -15.50
CA ILE A 30 23.30 -5.77 -16.46
C ILE A 30 22.75 -7.19 -16.60
N GLY A 31 22.43 -7.87 -15.49
CA GLY A 31 21.84 -9.21 -15.53
C GLY A 31 20.50 -9.24 -16.29
N LEU A 32 19.63 -8.26 -16.04
CA LEU A 32 18.35 -8.14 -16.72
C LEU A 32 18.53 -7.87 -18.22
N LEU A 33 19.46 -6.99 -18.60
CA LEU A 33 19.79 -6.71 -20.00
C LEU A 33 20.35 -7.95 -20.69
N CYS A 34 21.31 -8.65 -20.08
CA CYS A 34 21.92 -9.85 -20.64
C CYS A 34 20.87 -10.97 -20.83
N ILE A 35 20.03 -11.22 -19.84
CA ILE A 35 19.01 -12.27 -19.94
C ILE A 35 17.96 -11.91 -21.00
N ASN A 36 17.46 -10.66 -21.02
CA ASN A 36 16.49 -10.28 -22.05
C ASN A 36 17.10 -10.28 -23.45
N ALA A 37 18.34 -9.83 -23.62
CA ALA A 37 19.04 -9.91 -24.90
C ALA A 37 19.22 -11.37 -25.36
N ALA A 38 19.58 -12.28 -24.44
CA ALA A 38 19.69 -13.71 -24.72
C ALA A 38 18.34 -14.30 -25.11
N LEU A 39 17.26 -14.01 -24.37
CA LEU A 39 15.90 -14.48 -24.69
C LEU A 39 15.45 -13.99 -26.07
N ILE A 40 15.67 -12.71 -26.39
CA ILE A 40 15.38 -12.13 -27.70
C ILE A 40 16.19 -12.85 -28.79
N TYR A 41 17.50 -12.97 -28.63
CA TYR A 41 18.38 -13.64 -29.60
C TYR A 41 17.96 -15.09 -29.84
N VAL A 42 17.73 -15.86 -28.77
CA VAL A 42 17.33 -17.26 -28.86
C VAL A 42 15.96 -17.39 -29.54
N SER A 43 15.03 -16.46 -29.28
CA SER A 43 13.71 -16.46 -29.91
C SER A 43 13.74 -16.27 -31.42
N PHE A 44 14.70 -15.49 -31.94
CA PHE A 44 14.86 -15.29 -33.38
C PHE A 44 15.73 -16.37 -34.03
N THR A 45 16.67 -16.97 -33.30
CA THR A 45 17.66 -17.89 -33.87
C THR A 45 17.20 -19.35 -33.83
N TYR A 46 16.56 -19.78 -32.75
CA TYR A 46 16.23 -21.19 -32.51
C TYR A 46 14.73 -21.43 -32.55
N HIS A 47 14.24 -21.85 -33.72
CA HIS A 47 12.82 -22.15 -33.91
C HIS A 47 12.30 -23.24 -32.96
N VAL A 48 13.13 -24.18 -32.49
CA VAL A 48 12.70 -25.27 -31.59
C VAL A 48 12.33 -24.77 -30.18
N ALA A 49 12.82 -23.59 -29.77
CA ALA A 49 12.56 -23.03 -28.44
C ALA A 49 11.16 -22.41 -28.27
N HIS A 50 10.30 -22.45 -29.29
CA HIS A 50 8.98 -21.80 -29.26
C HIS A 50 8.07 -22.29 -28.13
N TYR A 51 8.07 -23.58 -27.78
CA TYR A 51 7.27 -24.10 -26.67
C TYR A 51 7.68 -23.49 -25.32
N PHE A 52 8.99 -23.30 -25.10
CA PHE A 52 9.50 -22.66 -23.90
C PHE A 52 9.03 -21.20 -23.81
N PHE A 53 9.17 -20.45 -24.92
CA PHE A 53 8.71 -19.06 -24.96
C PHE A 53 7.20 -18.92 -24.84
N MET A 54 6.45 -19.87 -25.38
CA MET A 54 4.99 -19.90 -25.26
C MET A 54 4.57 -19.99 -23.79
N VAL A 55 5.18 -20.89 -23.01
CA VAL A 55 4.91 -21.00 -21.57
C VAL A 55 5.29 -19.71 -20.86
N LEU A 56 6.48 -19.17 -21.15
CA LEU A 56 7.00 -17.98 -20.51
C LEU A 56 6.09 -16.76 -20.73
N LEU A 57 5.74 -16.47 -21.99
CA LEU A 57 4.93 -15.32 -22.41
C LEU A 57 3.45 -15.46 -22.03
N SER A 58 2.90 -16.68 -22.05
CA SER A 58 1.48 -16.90 -21.75
C SER A 58 1.17 -17.08 -20.26
N SER A 59 2.18 -17.41 -19.43
CA SER A 59 2.01 -17.73 -18.00
C SER A 59 1.12 -16.76 -17.23
N ASN A 60 1.36 -15.45 -17.33
CA ASN A 60 0.57 -14.42 -16.66
C ASN A 60 -0.87 -14.36 -17.19
N THR A 61 -1.05 -14.44 -18.50
CA THR A 61 -2.37 -14.43 -19.14
C THR A 61 -3.18 -15.67 -18.76
N VAL A 62 -2.58 -16.86 -18.80
CA VAL A 62 -3.19 -18.13 -18.39
C VAL A 62 -3.58 -18.08 -16.92
N LEU A 63 -2.69 -17.60 -16.06
CA LEU A 63 -2.98 -17.45 -14.64
C LEU A 63 -4.16 -16.50 -14.40
N GLN A 64 -4.21 -15.37 -15.09
CA GLN A 64 -5.35 -14.43 -15.00
C GLN A 64 -6.65 -15.03 -15.56
N PHE A 65 -6.58 -15.79 -16.64
CA PHE A 65 -7.73 -16.54 -17.18
C PHE A 65 -8.29 -17.51 -16.13
N ILE A 66 -7.42 -18.28 -15.48
CA ILE A 66 -7.79 -19.18 -14.38
C ILE A 66 -8.43 -18.39 -13.23
N MET A 67 -7.86 -17.25 -12.83
CA MET A 67 -8.46 -16.40 -11.79
C MET A 67 -9.88 -15.97 -12.16
N ILE A 68 -10.11 -15.56 -13.41
CA ILE A 68 -11.44 -15.15 -13.89
C ILE A 68 -12.42 -16.32 -13.81
N ILE A 69 -12.03 -17.53 -14.25
CA ILE A 69 -12.88 -18.72 -14.13
C ILE A 69 -13.28 -18.96 -12.68
N PHE A 70 -12.34 -18.89 -11.74
CA PHE A 70 -12.65 -19.09 -10.32
C PHE A 70 -13.57 -17.99 -9.76
N ILE A 71 -13.38 -16.73 -10.16
CA ILE A 71 -14.26 -15.62 -9.75
C ILE A 71 -15.68 -15.84 -10.28
N LEU A 72 -15.83 -16.14 -11.58
CA LEU A 72 -17.12 -16.38 -12.22
C LEU A 72 -17.80 -17.61 -11.62
N GLY A 73 -17.05 -18.70 -11.41
CA GLY A 73 -17.54 -19.91 -10.74
C GLY A 73 -17.99 -19.65 -9.31
N HIS A 74 -17.25 -18.85 -8.53
CA HIS A 74 -17.67 -18.44 -7.19
C HIS A 74 -18.98 -17.64 -7.20
N PHE A 75 -19.12 -16.73 -8.17
CA PHE A 75 -20.32 -15.92 -8.31
C PHE A 75 -21.53 -16.76 -8.72
N LEU A 76 -21.36 -17.64 -9.71
CA LEU A 76 -22.39 -18.58 -10.16
C LEU A 76 -22.82 -19.53 -9.02
N PHE A 77 -21.85 -20.08 -8.28
CA PHE A 77 -22.11 -20.91 -7.11
C PHE A 77 -22.95 -20.16 -6.06
N LYS A 78 -22.63 -18.89 -5.78
CA LYS A 78 -23.44 -18.08 -4.85
C LYS A 78 -24.86 -17.84 -5.36
N ILE A 79 -25.05 -17.58 -6.65
CA ILE A 79 -26.39 -17.39 -7.22
C ILE A 79 -27.21 -18.67 -7.09
N ILE A 80 -26.64 -19.82 -7.47
CA ILE A 80 -27.33 -21.11 -7.48
C ILE A 80 -27.65 -21.59 -6.06
N PHE A 81 -26.67 -21.57 -5.16
CA PHE A 81 -26.79 -22.21 -3.84
C PHE A 81 -27.18 -21.27 -2.71
N PHE A 82 -27.05 -19.96 -2.89
CA PHE A 82 -27.27 -18.95 -1.85
C PHE A 82 -28.19 -17.82 -2.31
N CYS A 83 -29.34 -18.18 -2.91
CA CYS A 83 -30.44 -17.24 -3.19
C CYS A 83 -30.98 -16.52 -1.94
N PHE A 84 -30.72 -17.05 -0.73
CA PHE A 84 -31.07 -16.39 0.52
C PHE A 84 -29.93 -15.51 1.02
N ARG A 85 -30.20 -14.20 1.15
CA ARG A 85 -29.31 -13.24 1.83
C ARG A 85 -28.87 -13.83 3.17
N ARG A 86 -27.57 -14.12 3.30
CA ARG A 86 -27.00 -14.51 4.59
C ARG A 86 -27.28 -13.38 5.57
N LYS A 87 -28.03 -13.66 6.66
CA LYS A 87 -28.29 -12.66 7.70
C LYS A 87 -26.95 -12.10 8.17
N GLU A 88 -26.86 -10.77 8.22
CA GLU A 88 -25.67 -10.10 8.72
C GLU A 88 -25.46 -10.53 10.18
N LYS A 89 -24.24 -10.96 10.52
CA LYS A 89 -23.87 -11.26 11.89
C LYS A 89 -23.52 -9.93 12.56
N VAL A 90 -24.54 -9.25 13.06
CA VAL A 90 -24.36 -8.06 13.89
C VAL A 90 -24.05 -8.54 15.31
N PRO A 91 -22.92 -8.11 15.91
CA PRO A 91 -22.63 -8.46 17.30
C PRO A 91 -23.62 -7.80 18.25
N GLU A 92 -23.79 -8.39 19.44
CA GLU A 92 -24.72 -7.90 20.47
C GLU A 92 -24.29 -6.55 21.04
N THR A 93 -22.98 -6.30 21.10
CA THR A 93 -22.40 -5.03 21.55
C THR A 93 -21.74 -4.30 20.39
N PRO A 94 -21.90 -2.97 20.27
CA PRO A 94 -21.22 -2.19 19.26
C PRO A 94 -19.70 -2.32 19.36
N GLU A 95 -19.05 -2.69 18.27
CA GLU A 95 -17.59 -2.83 18.27
C GLU A 95 -16.90 -1.48 18.43
N LYS A 96 -15.82 -1.45 19.22
CA LYS A 96 -15.05 -0.24 19.50
C LYS A 96 -13.91 -0.09 18.50
N MET A 97 -13.71 1.10 17.97
CA MET A 97 -12.72 1.32 16.91
C MET A 97 -11.93 2.62 17.04
N VAL A 98 -10.75 2.64 16.42
CA VAL A 98 -9.89 3.82 16.34
C VAL A 98 -9.64 4.16 14.88
N MET A 99 -9.82 5.43 14.52
CA MET A 99 -9.60 5.96 13.18
C MET A 99 -8.23 6.62 13.12
N LEU A 100 -7.23 5.89 12.65
CA LEU A 100 -5.83 6.33 12.58
C LEU A 100 -5.59 7.18 11.33
N LEU A 101 -5.08 8.39 11.56
CA LEU A 101 -4.68 9.36 10.55
C LEU A 101 -3.20 9.73 10.71
N PRO A 102 -2.27 9.04 10.03
CA PRO A 102 -0.87 9.42 9.99
C PRO A 102 -0.68 10.61 9.05
N CYS A 103 -0.06 11.68 9.54
CA CYS A 103 0.20 12.91 8.80
C CYS A 103 1.71 13.20 8.76
N TYR A 104 2.14 14.00 7.80
CA TYR A 104 3.49 14.49 7.64
C TYR A 104 3.51 15.98 7.26
N ASN A 105 3.15 16.29 6.01
CA ASN A 105 3.24 17.63 5.41
C ASN A 105 2.04 17.96 4.52
N GLU A 106 0.87 17.42 4.86
CA GLU A 106 -0.39 17.68 4.19
C GLU A 106 -0.88 19.11 4.43
N THR A 107 -1.55 19.65 3.42
CA THR A 107 -2.14 21.00 3.43
C THR A 107 -3.36 21.09 4.35
N PHE A 108 -3.74 22.32 4.69
CA PHE A 108 -4.94 22.59 5.50
C PHE A 108 -6.19 21.96 4.88
N GLU A 109 -6.35 22.07 3.56
CA GLU A 109 -7.49 21.54 2.82
C GLU A 109 -7.50 20.01 2.80
N GLU A 110 -6.35 19.37 2.56
CA GLU A 110 -6.22 17.90 2.60
C GLU A 110 -6.59 17.33 3.98
N LEU A 111 -6.07 17.94 5.05
CA LEU A 111 -6.35 17.54 6.43
C LEU A 111 -7.83 17.70 6.78
N THR A 112 -8.40 18.87 6.46
CA THR A 112 -9.80 19.18 6.76
C THR A 112 -10.74 18.24 6.01
N ARG A 113 -10.52 18.03 4.70
CA ARG A 113 -11.33 17.10 3.89
C ARG A 113 -11.25 15.67 4.42
N SER A 114 -10.06 15.22 4.82
CA SER A 114 -9.85 13.88 5.37
C SER A 114 -10.60 13.70 6.69
N LEU A 115 -10.41 14.62 7.65
CA LEU A 115 -11.07 14.58 8.95
C LEU A 115 -12.59 14.69 8.84
N ASP A 116 -13.08 15.57 7.97
CA ASP A 116 -14.53 15.72 7.72
C ASP A 116 -15.15 14.43 7.19
N SER A 117 -14.44 13.71 6.33
CA SER A 117 -14.92 12.42 5.82
C SER A 117 -14.97 11.31 6.87
N LEU A 118 -14.12 11.38 7.90
CA LEU A 118 -14.17 10.48 9.06
C LEU A 118 -15.36 10.80 9.97
N VAL A 119 -15.68 12.08 10.14
CA VAL A 119 -16.86 12.52 10.92
C VAL A 119 -18.16 12.16 10.20
N ALA A 120 -18.20 12.31 8.87
CA ALA A 120 -19.39 12.09 8.05
C ALA A 120 -19.81 10.61 7.86
N GLN A 121 -19.12 9.68 8.51
CA GLN A 121 -19.42 8.24 8.40
C GLN A 121 -20.79 7.90 9.00
N LYS A 122 -21.62 7.20 8.23
CA LYS A 122 -22.99 6.81 8.58
C LYS A 122 -23.07 5.37 9.10
N ASN A 123 -24.10 5.10 9.90
CA ASN A 123 -24.40 3.79 10.51
C ASN A 123 -23.32 3.29 11.47
N ILE A 124 -22.51 4.19 12.02
CA ILE A 124 -21.51 3.83 13.02
C ILE A 124 -21.66 4.64 14.32
N ASP A 125 -22.75 5.38 14.50
CA ASP A 125 -22.98 6.31 15.62
C ASP A 125 -23.04 5.63 16.98
N GLU A 126 -23.55 4.41 17.02
CA GLU A 126 -23.58 3.57 18.23
C GLU A 126 -22.21 2.97 18.57
N HIS A 127 -21.25 2.98 17.64
CA HIS A 127 -19.92 2.42 17.83
C HIS A 127 -18.98 3.43 18.49
N PRO A 128 -18.47 3.18 19.70
CA PRO A 128 -17.48 4.05 20.32
C PRO A 128 -16.24 4.19 19.44
N ARG A 129 -15.86 5.43 19.15
CA ARG A 129 -14.79 5.75 18.21
C ARG A 129 -14.01 7.00 18.58
N MET A 130 -12.74 7.03 18.20
CA MET A 130 -11.83 8.17 18.36
C MET A 130 -10.94 8.33 17.13
N ILE A 131 -10.65 9.57 16.76
CA ILE A 131 -9.64 9.88 15.72
C ILE A 131 -8.26 9.89 16.38
N PHE A 132 -7.36 9.01 15.95
CA PHE A 132 -5.99 8.93 16.43
C PHE A 132 -5.06 9.54 15.39
N ILE A 133 -4.63 10.78 15.62
CA ILE A 133 -3.82 11.57 14.69
C ILE A 133 -2.36 11.45 15.10
N VAL A 134 -1.48 11.00 14.19
CA VAL A 134 -0.03 10.91 14.44
C VAL A 134 0.71 11.71 13.38
N VAL A 135 1.29 12.85 13.77
CA VAL A 135 2.04 13.72 12.87
C VAL A 135 3.53 13.46 13.00
N ASP A 136 4.18 13.09 11.89
CA ASP A 136 5.56 12.61 11.85
C ASP A 136 6.60 13.70 11.61
N GLY A 137 6.99 14.39 12.67
CA GLY A 137 7.89 15.54 12.60
C GLY A 137 7.13 16.86 12.59
N ASN A 138 7.87 17.95 12.75
CA ASN A 138 7.31 19.30 12.82
C ASN A 138 7.85 20.16 11.68
N VAL A 139 7.38 19.88 10.46
CA VAL A 139 7.94 20.44 9.22
C VAL A 139 6.91 21.23 8.41
N LYS A 140 7.38 22.20 7.61
CA LYS A 140 6.55 22.97 6.68
C LYS A 140 6.71 22.44 5.25
N GLY A 141 5.60 22.13 4.59
CA GLY A 141 5.61 21.84 3.15
C GLY A 141 5.93 23.08 2.31
N ALA A 142 6.37 22.88 1.08
CA ALA A 142 6.62 23.95 0.13
C ALA A 142 5.36 24.78 -0.10
N GLY A 143 5.47 26.10 0.12
CA GLY A 143 4.35 27.04 -0.02
C GLY A 143 3.37 27.07 1.17
N MET A 144 3.62 26.31 2.24
CA MET A 144 2.79 26.34 3.46
C MET A 144 3.31 27.37 4.47
N GLU A 145 2.39 28.14 5.06
CA GLU A 145 2.72 29.12 6.10
C GLU A 145 3.02 28.47 7.46
N LYS A 146 2.32 27.38 7.77
CA LYS A 146 2.40 26.64 9.04
C LYS A 146 2.83 25.18 8.84
N THR A 147 3.35 24.56 9.89
CA THR A 147 3.57 23.10 9.91
C THR A 147 2.23 22.37 10.00
N THR A 148 2.21 21.10 9.63
CA THR A 148 1.04 20.22 9.80
C THR A 148 0.54 20.18 11.25
N GLN A 149 1.47 20.19 12.22
CA GLN A 149 1.11 20.23 13.64
C GLN A 149 0.44 21.56 14.01
N GLU A 150 0.95 22.67 13.48
CA GLU A 150 0.38 24.00 13.72
C GLU A 150 -1.02 24.12 13.11
N TYR A 151 -1.23 23.70 11.85
CA TYR A 151 -2.56 23.69 11.24
C TYR A 151 -3.56 22.87 12.06
N LEU A 152 -3.19 21.65 12.45
CA LEU A 152 -4.06 20.79 13.25
C LEU A 152 -4.41 21.41 14.59
N LEU A 153 -3.43 21.93 15.33
CA LEU A 153 -3.63 22.38 16.71
C LEU A 153 -4.20 23.80 16.83
N GLN A 154 -3.97 24.67 15.85
CA GLN A 154 -4.37 26.08 15.90
C GLN A 154 -5.63 26.37 15.09
N ASP A 155 -5.81 25.68 13.96
CA ASP A 155 -6.81 26.09 12.96
C ASP A 155 -7.92 25.04 12.74
N ILE A 156 -7.63 23.75 12.94
CA ILE A 156 -8.56 22.65 12.60
C ILE A 156 -9.21 22.03 13.84
N LEU A 157 -8.42 21.57 14.81
CA LEU A 157 -8.91 20.83 15.98
C LEU A 157 -9.35 21.79 17.08
N GLU A 158 -10.36 21.39 17.86
CA GLU A 158 -10.76 22.15 19.04
C GLU A 158 -9.63 22.09 20.09
N PRO A 159 -9.37 23.20 20.81
CA PRO A 159 -8.31 23.23 21.82
C PRO A 159 -8.63 22.26 22.96
N GLY A 160 -7.58 21.71 23.57
CA GLY A 160 -7.73 20.80 24.68
C GLY A 160 -6.45 20.59 25.48
N PRO A 161 -6.49 19.76 26.53
CA PRO A 161 -5.35 19.55 27.40
C PRO A 161 -4.16 19.01 26.62
N THR A 162 -3.02 19.68 26.79
CA THR A 162 -1.76 19.35 26.11
C THR A 162 -0.72 18.91 27.12
N ARG A 163 0.03 17.85 26.80
CA ARG A 163 1.19 17.41 27.59
C ARG A 163 2.36 17.12 26.67
N PHE A 164 3.55 17.54 27.10
CA PHE A 164 4.79 17.26 26.40
C PHE A 164 5.57 16.17 27.13
N PHE A 165 6.17 15.26 26.36
CA PHE A 165 7.02 14.19 26.85
C PHE A 165 8.36 14.28 26.14
N GLU A 166 9.43 14.58 26.86
CA GLU A 166 10.79 14.64 26.29
C GLU A 166 11.26 13.27 25.81
N ASN A 167 10.96 12.22 26.57
CA ASN A 167 11.26 10.83 26.22
C ASN A 167 9.95 10.04 26.07
N GLY A 168 9.16 10.39 25.05
CA GLY A 168 7.85 9.78 24.82
C GLY A 168 7.95 8.29 24.47
N TYR A 169 8.67 7.98 23.40
CA TYR A 169 8.85 6.60 22.96
C TYR A 169 10.19 6.40 22.24
N ARG A 170 10.54 5.16 21.97
CA ARG A 170 11.71 4.77 21.19
C ARG A 170 11.30 4.38 19.77
N ALA A 171 11.79 5.12 18.79
CA ALA A 171 11.59 4.82 17.37
C ALA A 171 12.18 3.47 16.95
N ARG A 172 11.82 3.00 15.77
CA ARG A 172 12.25 1.70 15.23
C ARG A 172 13.76 1.55 15.07
N ASP A 173 14.47 2.65 14.82
CA ASP A 173 15.95 2.70 14.74
C ASP A 173 16.61 2.82 16.13
N GLY A 174 15.82 3.00 17.18
CA GLY A 174 16.26 3.15 18.55
C GLY A 174 16.37 4.59 19.04
N LEU A 175 16.05 5.60 18.22
CA LEU A 175 16.07 7.01 18.58
C LEU A 175 15.00 7.32 19.65
N PHE A 176 15.36 8.12 20.66
CA PHE A 176 14.39 8.64 21.64
C PHE A 176 13.60 9.80 21.03
N MET A 177 12.28 9.70 21.08
CA MET A 177 11.38 10.60 20.39
C MET A 177 10.60 11.45 21.40
N PRO A 178 10.84 12.76 21.43
CA PRO A 178 9.97 13.70 22.10
C PRO A 178 8.61 13.77 21.39
N THR A 179 7.54 13.79 22.17
CA THR A 179 6.17 13.81 21.67
C THR A 179 5.31 14.82 22.40
N LYS A 180 4.54 15.60 21.63
CA LYS A 180 3.47 16.46 22.13
C LYS A 180 2.14 15.75 21.98
N ILE A 181 1.40 15.60 23.07
CA ILE A 181 0.09 14.98 23.08
C ILE A 181 -0.98 16.04 23.35
N GLN A 182 -2.08 15.99 22.61
CA GLN A 182 -3.27 16.79 22.88
C GLN A 182 -4.52 15.91 22.70
N THR A 183 -5.49 16.04 23.60
CA THR A 183 -6.80 15.41 23.45
C THR A 183 -7.87 16.48 23.36
N GLY A 184 -8.99 16.18 22.72
CA GLY A 184 -10.10 17.11 22.55
C GLY A 184 -11.18 16.51 21.67
N TYR A 185 -12.01 17.37 21.06
CA TYR A 185 -13.05 16.97 20.13
C TYR A 185 -12.83 17.63 18.76
N TYR A 186 -13.29 16.96 17.72
CA TYR A 186 -13.38 17.51 16.37
C TYR A 186 -14.78 17.23 15.86
N LYS A 187 -15.62 18.26 15.78
CA LYS A 187 -17.02 18.16 15.32
C LYS A 187 -17.78 17.05 16.08
N GLY A 188 -17.58 16.99 17.39
CA GLY A 188 -18.24 16.04 18.30
C GLY A 188 -17.58 14.65 18.40
N ILE A 189 -16.55 14.34 17.61
CA ILE A 189 -15.80 13.07 17.73
C ILE A 189 -14.53 13.30 18.55
N PRO A 190 -14.23 12.50 19.58
CA PRO A 190 -13.01 12.67 20.35
C PRO A 190 -11.78 12.38 19.48
N TYR A 191 -10.71 13.16 19.68
CA TYR A 191 -9.42 12.91 19.05
C TYR A 191 -8.30 12.77 20.08
N LEU A 192 -7.28 12.02 19.69
CA LEU A 192 -5.97 11.98 20.31
C LEU A 192 -4.94 12.38 19.27
N PHE A 193 -4.27 13.49 19.51
CA PHE A 193 -3.19 14.00 18.68
C PHE A 193 -1.83 13.63 19.28
N VAL A 194 -0.92 13.13 18.43
CA VAL A 194 0.48 12.86 18.75
C VAL A 194 1.37 13.57 17.73
N GLY A 195 1.99 14.67 18.15
CA GLY A 195 3.00 15.39 17.38
C GLY A 195 4.38 14.88 17.71
N LYS A 196 5.03 14.22 16.75
CA LYS A 196 6.43 13.78 16.90
C LYS A 196 7.36 14.95 16.58
N ARG A 197 8.43 15.11 17.35
CA ARG A 197 9.43 16.16 17.09
C ARG A 197 10.22 15.91 15.82
N TYR A 198 10.69 14.68 15.62
CA TYR A 198 11.53 14.26 14.49
C TYR A 198 10.74 13.39 13.51
N ASN A 199 11.19 13.33 12.24
CA ASN A 199 10.59 12.50 11.18
C ASN A 199 11.22 11.11 11.16
N GLN A 200 10.43 10.06 11.37
CA GLN A 200 10.87 8.66 11.34
C GLN A 200 10.13 7.82 10.28
N GLY A 201 9.34 8.48 9.44
CA GLY A 201 8.50 7.92 8.40
C GLY A 201 7.17 7.38 8.89
N LYS A 202 6.20 7.35 7.97
CA LYS A 202 4.86 6.74 8.15
C LYS A 202 4.90 5.39 8.85
N ARG A 203 5.84 4.50 8.49
CA ARG A 203 5.95 3.17 9.10
C ARG A 203 6.23 3.22 10.60
N ASP A 204 7.04 4.17 11.07
CA ASP A 204 7.25 4.37 12.49
C ASP A 204 5.98 4.86 13.19
N SER A 205 5.21 5.76 12.56
CA SER A 205 3.88 6.18 13.05
C SER A 205 2.88 5.04 13.12
N LEU A 206 2.89 4.12 12.14
CA LEU A 206 2.08 2.90 12.19
C LEU A 206 2.54 1.96 13.30
N CYS A 207 3.85 1.76 13.49
CA CYS A 207 4.38 0.97 14.60
C CYS A 207 4.00 1.55 15.96
N PHE A 208 4.09 2.87 16.13
CA PHE A 208 3.66 3.59 17.33
C PHE A 208 2.18 3.30 17.62
N ALA A 209 1.27 3.62 16.69
CA ALA A 209 -0.16 3.46 16.94
C ALA A 209 -0.54 2.00 17.18
N ARG A 210 0.00 1.07 16.38
CA ARG A 210 -0.32 -0.35 16.46
C ARG A 210 0.27 -1.01 17.73
N SER A 211 1.51 -0.70 18.09
CA SER A 211 2.11 -1.26 19.33
C SER A 211 1.36 -0.77 20.57
N PHE A 212 0.96 0.51 20.60
CA PHE A 212 0.14 1.04 21.70
C PHE A 212 -1.18 0.26 21.83
N LEU A 213 -1.95 0.15 20.74
CA LEU A 213 -3.25 -0.53 20.74
C LEU A 213 -3.15 -1.99 21.19
N TYR A 214 -2.12 -2.70 20.75
CA TYR A 214 -1.90 -4.10 21.14
C TYR A 214 -1.60 -4.27 22.62
N HIS A 215 -0.63 -3.52 23.16
CA HIS A 215 -0.28 -3.62 24.58
C HIS A 215 -1.37 -3.07 25.50
N PHE A 216 -2.09 -2.03 25.05
CA PHE A 216 -3.24 -1.49 25.77
C PHE A 216 -4.34 -2.55 25.88
N GLN A 217 -4.67 -3.24 24.79
CA GLN A 217 -5.69 -4.30 24.81
C GLN A 217 -5.25 -5.54 25.57
N LYS A 218 -3.98 -5.95 25.45
CA LYS A 218 -3.44 -7.09 26.20
C LYS A 218 -3.27 -6.82 27.68
N ARG A 219 -3.46 -5.58 28.14
CA ARG A 219 -3.17 -5.14 29.51
C ARG A 219 -1.78 -5.62 29.92
N SER A 220 -0.80 -5.41 29.04
CA SER A 220 0.57 -5.90 29.18
C SER A 220 1.30 -5.19 30.33
N ALA A 221 0.90 -5.47 31.57
CA ALA A 221 1.58 -5.01 32.76
C ALA A 221 3.00 -5.61 32.77
N ASN A 222 4.00 -4.77 33.04
CA ASN A 222 5.42 -5.17 33.17
C ASN A 222 6.09 -5.72 31.89
N VAL A 223 5.50 -5.51 30.71
CA VAL A 223 6.17 -5.80 29.43
C VAL A 223 6.98 -4.58 28.98
N MET A 224 8.24 -4.79 28.58
CA MET A 224 9.07 -3.73 28.02
C MET A 224 8.57 -3.34 26.62
N THR A 225 7.74 -2.30 26.56
CA THR A 225 7.22 -1.73 25.32
C THR A 225 8.18 -0.68 24.74
N MET A 226 7.80 -0.10 23.59
CA MET A 226 8.54 1.04 23.00
C MET A 226 8.23 2.39 23.66
N PHE A 227 7.26 2.47 24.56
CA PHE A 227 6.80 3.71 25.19
C PHE A 227 7.44 3.92 26.56
N SER A 228 7.61 5.17 26.98
CA SER A 228 7.79 5.46 28.40
C SER A 228 6.50 5.17 29.16
N ASN A 229 6.62 4.77 30.43
CA ASN A 229 5.47 4.45 31.27
C ASN A 229 4.51 5.64 31.38
N GLU A 230 5.04 6.85 31.54
CA GLU A 230 4.24 8.08 31.63
C GLU A 230 3.43 8.34 30.35
N LEU A 231 4.04 8.19 29.18
CA LEU A 231 3.33 8.36 27.91
C LEU A 231 2.26 7.27 27.78
N PHE A 232 2.62 6.00 28.01
CA PHE A 232 1.69 4.88 27.84
C PHE A 232 0.46 5.02 28.74
N GLU A 233 0.66 5.39 30.00
CA GLU A 233 -0.43 5.64 30.95
C GLU A 233 -1.29 6.83 30.53
N HIS A 234 -0.69 7.93 30.08
CA HIS A 234 -1.41 9.09 29.60
C HIS A 234 -2.30 8.77 28.38
N LEU A 235 -1.75 8.04 27.40
CA LEU A 235 -2.52 7.59 26.23
C LEU A 235 -3.63 6.61 26.63
N GLY A 236 -3.34 5.68 27.54
CA GLY A 236 -4.32 4.73 28.05
C GLY A 236 -5.49 5.42 28.76
N ASN A 237 -5.20 6.40 29.61
CA ASN A 237 -6.21 7.19 30.31
C ASN A 237 -7.09 7.98 29.33
N ALA A 238 -6.50 8.54 28.26
CA ALA A 238 -7.27 9.19 27.21
C ALA A 238 -8.28 8.24 26.56
N PHE A 239 -7.89 7.00 26.26
CA PHE A 239 -8.79 5.99 25.70
C PHE A 239 -9.89 5.57 26.67
N VAL A 240 -9.54 5.29 27.93
CA VAL A 240 -10.50 4.91 28.96
C VAL A 240 -11.53 6.03 29.18
N SER A 241 -11.10 7.29 29.21
CA SER A 241 -11.99 8.44 29.40
C SER A 241 -13.07 8.58 28.31
N GLN A 242 -12.84 8.00 27.14
CA GLN A 242 -13.76 8.01 25.99
C GLN A 242 -14.48 6.67 25.81
N GLY A 243 -14.46 5.78 26.81
CA GLY A 243 -15.11 4.48 26.77
C GLY A 243 -14.41 3.44 25.86
N LEU A 244 -13.19 3.72 25.41
CA LEU A 244 -12.40 2.88 24.50
C LEU A 244 -11.47 1.91 25.24
N GLU A 245 -11.96 1.27 26.30
CA GLU A 245 -11.17 0.35 27.11
C GLU A 245 -10.69 -0.91 26.35
N ASN A 246 -11.49 -1.40 25.42
CA ASN A 246 -11.24 -2.63 24.65
C ASN A 246 -11.49 -2.35 23.17
N VAL A 247 -10.52 -1.72 22.50
CA VAL A 247 -10.61 -1.44 21.05
C VAL A 247 -10.49 -2.75 20.29
N GLU A 248 -11.35 -2.97 19.30
CA GLU A 248 -11.33 -4.19 18.47
C GLU A 248 -10.73 -3.96 17.09
N TYR A 249 -10.93 -2.76 16.54
CA TYR A 249 -10.55 -2.43 15.18
C TYR A 249 -9.77 -1.13 15.06
N LEU A 250 -8.80 -1.14 14.17
CA LEU A 250 -8.10 0.04 13.67
C LEU A 250 -8.56 0.31 12.23
N VAL A 251 -9.16 1.47 12.00
CA VAL A 251 -9.43 2.00 10.67
C VAL A 251 -8.24 2.87 10.27
N GLY A 252 -7.53 2.50 9.20
CA GLY A 252 -6.42 3.28 8.66
C GLY A 252 -6.86 4.09 7.44
N MET A 253 -6.45 5.35 7.42
CA MET A 253 -6.69 6.32 6.36
C MET A 253 -5.41 7.14 6.11
N ASP A 254 -5.11 7.48 4.86
CA ASP A 254 -4.02 8.43 4.54
C ASP A 254 -4.57 9.87 4.61
N ALA A 255 -3.74 10.84 4.99
CA ALA A 255 -4.16 12.21 5.24
C ALA A 255 -4.52 13.05 3.99
N ASP A 256 -4.41 12.46 2.80
CA ASP A 256 -4.83 13.01 1.50
C ASP A 256 -5.93 12.16 0.83
N THR A 257 -6.70 11.44 1.66
CA THR A 257 -7.79 10.55 1.22
C THR A 257 -9.13 11.10 1.69
N VAL A 258 -10.22 10.74 1.02
CA VAL A 258 -11.59 11.04 1.48
C VAL A 258 -12.40 9.75 1.51
N PHE A 259 -13.03 9.43 2.63
CA PHE A 259 -13.94 8.29 2.71
C PHE A 259 -15.33 8.62 2.18
N ASP A 260 -15.93 7.68 1.46
CA ASP A 260 -17.38 7.67 1.21
C ASP A 260 -18.13 7.52 2.55
N GLU A 261 -19.34 8.06 2.64
CA GLU A 261 -20.12 8.11 3.88
C GLU A 261 -20.39 6.73 4.50
N TYR A 262 -20.37 5.64 3.72
CA TYR A 262 -20.59 4.28 4.22
C TYR A 262 -19.31 3.43 4.26
N CYS A 263 -18.13 4.04 4.08
CA CYS A 263 -16.87 3.33 3.92
C CYS A 263 -16.56 2.39 5.09
N ILE A 264 -16.54 2.90 6.32
CA ILE A 264 -16.22 2.12 7.52
C ILE A 264 -17.27 1.02 7.75
N TRP A 265 -18.54 1.36 7.60
CA TRP A 265 -19.66 0.43 7.76
C TRP A 265 -19.56 -0.77 6.81
N GLU A 266 -19.23 -0.55 5.54
CA GLU A 266 -19.07 -1.63 4.56
C GLU A 266 -17.82 -2.49 4.82
N MET A 267 -16.76 -1.94 5.41
CA MET A 267 -15.61 -2.73 5.89
C MET A 267 -15.98 -3.60 7.10
N LEU A 268 -16.74 -3.06 8.06
CA LEU A 268 -17.25 -3.81 9.22
C LEU A 268 -18.12 -4.99 8.78
N LYS A 269 -19.04 -4.77 7.83
CA LYS A 269 -19.83 -5.84 7.22
C LYS A 269 -18.99 -6.95 6.64
N GLU A 270 -17.90 -6.61 5.96
CA GLU A 270 -17.03 -7.60 5.33
C GLU A 270 -16.26 -8.41 6.38
N ILE A 271 -15.68 -7.78 7.40
CA ILE A 271 -14.89 -8.49 8.42
C ILE A 271 -15.76 -9.44 9.26
N ARG A 272 -17.02 -9.07 9.52
CA ARG A 272 -18.02 -9.89 10.24
C ARG A 272 -18.39 -11.20 9.52
N LYS A 273 -18.16 -11.30 8.20
CA LYS A 273 -18.55 -12.49 7.40
C LYS A 273 -17.80 -13.75 7.79
N ASN A 274 -16.57 -13.63 8.31
CA ASN A 274 -15.73 -14.77 8.61
C ASN A 274 -14.77 -14.45 9.77
N PRO A 275 -14.79 -15.21 10.88
CA PRO A 275 -13.94 -14.97 12.05
C PRO A 275 -12.44 -15.15 11.79
N LYS A 276 -12.05 -15.76 10.66
CA LYS A 276 -10.65 -15.85 10.23
C LYS A 276 -10.12 -14.54 9.65
N LEU A 277 -11.00 -13.59 9.30
CA LEU A 277 -10.61 -12.30 8.75
C LEU A 277 -10.00 -11.42 9.85
N VAL A 278 -8.79 -10.94 9.59
CA VAL A 278 -8.06 -10.02 10.47
C VAL A 278 -7.79 -8.67 9.82
N GLY A 279 -8.05 -8.53 8.52
CA GLY A 279 -7.91 -7.28 7.79
C GLY A 279 -8.81 -7.22 6.58
N VAL A 280 -9.38 -6.05 6.32
CA VAL A 280 -10.21 -5.74 5.16
C VAL A 280 -9.70 -4.45 4.53
N CYS A 281 -9.56 -4.44 3.21
CA CYS A 281 -9.30 -3.21 2.47
C CYS A 281 -10.56 -2.73 1.74
N GLY A 282 -10.69 -1.41 1.60
CA GLY A 282 -11.72 -0.81 0.77
C GLY A 282 -11.34 -0.80 -0.72
N HIS A 283 -12.28 -0.29 -1.51
CA HIS A 283 -12.11 0.08 -2.89
C HIS A 283 -11.51 1.48 -3.01
N VAL A 284 -10.27 1.53 -3.50
CA VAL A 284 -9.57 2.79 -3.79
C VAL A 284 -10.05 3.32 -5.14
N CYS A 285 -10.62 4.51 -5.11
CA CYS A 285 -11.12 5.28 -6.23
C CYS A 285 -10.24 6.52 -6.43
N VAL A 286 -10.24 7.05 -7.65
CA VAL A 286 -9.57 8.32 -7.94
C VAL A 286 -10.49 9.47 -7.58
N ASP A 287 -9.96 10.43 -6.82
CA ASP A 287 -10.52 11.78 -6.77
C ASP A 287 -10.03 12.57 -7.99
N TYR A 288 -10.98 13.14 -8.74
CA TYR A 288 -10.66 13.96 -9.91
C TYR A 288 -10.39 15.42 -9.55
N ASP A 289 -10.62 15.83 -8.31
CA ASP A 289 -10.31 17.18 -7.79
C ASP A 289 -10.85 18.29 -8.71
N GLY A 290 -12.13 18.15 -9.09
CA GLY A 290 -12.81 19.06 -10.03
C GLY A 290 -12.44 18.89 -11.51
N LYS A 291 -11.35 18.17 -11.85
CA LYS A 291 -10.91 17.88 -13.22
C LYS A 291 -11.32 16.48 -13.66
N ASN A 292 -12.62 16.30 -13.90
CA ASN A 292 -13.24 15.00 -14.20
C ASN A 292 -12.67 14.18 -15.37
N TRP A 293 -11.82 14.77 -16.22
CA TRP A 293 -11.26 14.12 -17.42
C TRP A 293 -9.73 14.18 -17.51
N GLY A 294 -9.03 14.43 -16.39
CA GLY A 294 -7.57 14.42 -16.36
C GLY A 294 -6.99 13.07 -16.80
N LEU A 295 -6.05 13.07 -17.76
CA LEU A 295 -5.51 11.85 -18.37
C LEU A 295 -4.83 10.92 -17.35
N TRP A 296 -4.06 11.47 -16.40
CA TRP A 296 -3.44 10.69 -15.33
C TRP A 296 -4.48 10.07 -14.41
N SER A 297 -5.53 10.83 -14.08
CA SER A 297 -6.65 10.37 -13.25
C SER A 297 -7.41 9.23 -13.93
N LEU A 298 -7.67 9.33 -15.24
CA LEU A 298 -8.31 8.28 -16.03
C LEU A 298 -7.43 7.02 -16.11
N TYR A 299 -6.14 7.18 -16.40
CA TYR A 299 -5.18 6.08 -16.45
C TYR A 299 -5.11 5.32 -15.11
N GLN A 300 -4.96 6.04 -14.01
CA GLN A 300 -4.86 5.46 -12.67
C GLN A 300 -6.17 4.83 -12.20
N SER A 301 -7.32 5.41 -12.57
CA SER A 301 -8.64 4.86 -12.26
C SER A 301 -8.83 3.46 -12.87
N VAL A 302 -8.36 3.25 -14.10
CA VAL A 302 -8.39 1.93 -14.75
C VAL A 302 -7.46 0.94 -14.07
N GLU A 303 -6.22 1.32 -13.77
CA GLU A 303 -5.27 0.43 -13.08
C GLU A 303 -5.79 -0.03 -11.71
N TYR A 304 -6.39 0.90 -10.95
CA TYR A 304 -7.05 0.60 -9.69
C TYR A 304 -8.19 -0.39 -9.90
N SER A 305 -9.08 -0.13 -10.84
CA SER A 305 -10.23 -0.97 -11.12
C SER A 305 -9.84 -2.37 -11.59
N GLN A 306 -8.85 -2.49 -12.48
CA GLN A 306 -8.35 -3.77 -12.97
C GLN A 306 -7.69 -4.59 -11.86
N THR A 307 -6.80 -3.98 -11.07
CA THR A 307 -6.11 -4.67 -9.98
C THR A 307 -7.11 -5.15 -8.91
N GLN A 308 -8.09 -4.32 -8.59
CA GLN A 308 -9.09 -4.61 -7.57
C GLN A 308 -10.14 -5.62 -8.06
N GLY A 309 -10.62 -5.49 -9.30
CA GLY A 309 -11.65 -6.35 -9.88
C GLY A 309 -11.17 -7.71 -10.39
N LEU A 310 -9.86 -7.90 -10.53
CA LEU A 310 -9.26 -9.18 -10.92
C LEU A 310 -8.42 -9.79 -9.79
N ARG A 311 -7.19 -9.31 -9.58
CA ARG A 311 -6.23 -9.97 -8.68
C ARG A 311 -6.68 -9.91 -7.22
N ARG A 312 -7.08 -8.75 -6.71
CA ARG A 312 -7.56 -8.65 -5.32
C ARG A 312 -8.91 -9.33 -5.12
N MET A 313 -9.79 -9.31 -6.13
CA MET A 313 -11.06 -10.06 -6.08
C MET A 313 -10.82 -11.56 -5.99
N PHE A 314 -9.93 -12.11 -6.82
CA PHE A 314 -9.52 -13.52 -6.70
C PHE A 314 -8.95 -13.82 -5.31
N GLN A 315 -8.03 -12.99 -4.84
CA GLN A 315 -7.42 -13.16 -3.52
C GLN A 315 -8.44 -13.09 -2.39
N SER A 316 -9.44 -12.20 -2.48
CA SER A 316 -10.45 -12.04 -1.45
C SER A 316 -11.51 -13.14 -1.45
N ARG A 317 -11.91 -13.64 -2.61
CA ARG A 317 -13.04 -14.59 -2.74
C ARG A 317 -12.62 -16.06 -2.76
N ILE A 318 -11.39 -16.32 -3.21
CA ILE A 318 -10.90 -17.68 -3.45
C ILE A 318 -9.83 -18.06 -2.42
N THR A 319 -8.74 -17.28 -2.31
CA THR A 319 -7.61 -17.66 -1.45
C THR A 319 -7.72 -17.14 -0.01
N GLY A 320 -8.44 -16.04 0.19
CA GLY A 320 -8.49 -15.29 1.45
C GLY A 320 -7.15 -14.62 1.80
N LYS A 321 -6.33 -14.30 0.79
CA LYS A 321 -4.97 -13.78 0.91
C LYS A 321 -4.78 -12.50 0.12
N VAL A 322 -5.55 -11.45 0.44
CA VAL A 322 -5.32 -10.14 -0.17
C VAL A 322 -3.96 -9.62 0.29
N ASN A 323 -2.98 -9.62 -0.63
CA ASN A 323 -1.56 -9.33 -0.35
C ASN A 323 -1.24 -7.85 -0.16
N CYS A 324 -2.22 -6.95 -0.26
CA CYS A 324 -2.05 -5.52 -0.11
C CYS A 324 -3.28 -4.94 0.58
N LEU A 325 -3.10 -4.45 1.80
CA LEU A 325 -4.10 -3.65 2.53
C LEU A 325 -3.71 -2.18 2.42
N PRO A 326 -4.26 -1.41 1.47
CA PRO A 326 -3.79 -0.05 1.21
C PRO A 326 -3.92 0.84 2.45
N GLY A 327 -2.86 1.59 2.75
CA GLY A 327 -2.81 2.53 3.88
C GLY A 327 -3.96 3.54 3.86
N CYS A 328 -4.33 3.99 2.65
CA CYS A 328 -5.42 4.92 2.42
C CYS A 328 -6.80 4.41 2.85
N CYS A 329 -7.07 3.09 2.88
CA CYS A 329 -8.38 2.56 3.25
C CYS A 329 -8.32 1.11 3.71
N GLN A 330 -8.24 0.92 5.03
CA GLN A 330 -8.17 -0.41 5.64
C GLN A 330 -8.86 -0.46 7.01
N LEU A 331 -9.40 -1.63 7.34
CA LEU A 331 -9.89 -2.00 8.67
C LEU A 331 -9.08 -3.21 9.12
N ILE A 332 -8.33 -3.09 10.21
CA ILE A 332 -7.51 -4.18 10.76
C ILE A 332 -8.01 -4.52 12.16
N LYS A 333 -8.25 -5.80 12.41
CA LYS A 333 -8.57 -6.29 13.75
C LYS A 333 -7.33 -6.24 14.62
N ILE A 334 -7.46 -5.79 15.86
CA ILE A 334 -6.37 -5.88 16.84
C ILE A 334 -6.29 -7.35 17.29
N ASP A 335 -5.42 -8.10 16.62
CA ASP A 335 -5.14 -9.52 16.86
C ASP A 335 -3.62 -9.75 16.94
N GLU A 336 -3.21 -10.82 17.61
CA GLU A 336 -1.83 -11.31 17.65
C GLU A 336 -1.21 -11.39 16.25
N ALA A 337 -2.00 -11.86 15.27
CA ALA A 337 -1.52 -12.05 13.90
C ALA A 337 -1.18 -10.75 13.17
N THR A 338 -1.69 -9.63 13.66
CA THR A 338 -1.64 -8.32 13.00
C THR A 338 -0.83 -7.31 13.81
N PHE A 339 -0.94 -7.32 15.13
CA PHE A 339 -0.32 -6.33 16.01
C PHE A 339 0.66 -6.93 17.02
N GLY A 340 0.81 -8.27 17.07
CA GLY A 340 1.74 -8.91 18.00
C GLY A 340 3.19 -8.48 17.78
N ASP A 341 4.02 -8.58 18.83
CA ASP A 341 5.40 -8.09 18.80
C ASP A 341 6.27 -8.77 17.74
N GLU A 342 6.07 -10.07 17.49
CA GLU A 342 6.78 -10.77 16.41
C GLU A 342 6.42 -10.17 15.03
N VAL A 343 5.16 -9.76 14.84
CA VAL A 343 4.69 -9.16 13.58
C VAL A 343 5.18 -7.72 13.46
N LEU A 344 4.94 -6.90 14.49
CA LEU A 344 5.22 -5.47 14.46
C LEU A 344 6.69 -5.15 14.73
N ARG A 345 7.26 -5.60 15.85
CA ARG A 345 8.59 -5.17 16.30
C ARG A 345 9.71 -5.88 15.55
N ASN A 346 9.58 -7.20 15.39
CA ASN A 346 10.66 -8.02 14.83
C ASN A 346 10.69 -8.04 13.30
N ARG A 347 9.54 -7.83 12.65
CA ARG A 347 9.40 -7.94 11.19
C ARG A 347 8.99 -6.63 10.53
N PHE A 348 7.76 -6.17 10.77
CA PHE A 348 7.23 -4.98 10.09
C PHE A 348 8.05 -3.73 10.39
N GLY A 349 8.44 -3.57 11.65
CA GLY A 349 9.20 -2.43 12.16
C GLY A 349 10.70 -2.49 11.89
N TYR A 350 11.22 -3.57 11.29
CA TYR A 350 12.63 -3.74 11.02
C TYR A 350 13.22 -2.55 10.24
N CYS A 351 14.29 -1.96 10.77
CA CYS A 351 15.08 -0.94 10.10
C CYS A 351 16.27 -1.59 9.37
N PRO A 352 16.39 -1.38 8.04
CA PRO A 352 17.46 -1.98 7.26
C PRO A 352 18.82 -1.45 7.71
N LYS A 353 19.79 -2.34 7.88
CA LYS A 353 21.15 -2.03 8.26
C LYS A 353 21.97 -1.64 7.01
N PRO A 354 23.05 -0.85 7.15
CA PRO A 354 23.86 -0.41 6.00
C PRO A 354 24.41 -1.51 5.08
N ASN A 355 24.59 -2.73 5.60
CA ASN A 355 25.11 -3.88 4.86
C ASN A 355 24.02 -4.84 4.35
N ASP A 356 22.74 -4.48 4.51
CA ASP A 356 21.64 -5.31 4.06
C ASP A 356 21.52 -5.32 2.52
N LEU A 357 20.76 -6.28 2.00
CA LEU A 357 20.49 -6.38 0.57
C LEU A 357 19.51 -5.29 0.10
N MET A 358 19.60 -4.89 -1.17
CA MET A 358 18.69 -3.94 -1.82
C MET A 358 17.22 -4.27 -1.55
N THR A 359 16.84 -5.56 -1.62
CA THR A 359 15.48 -6.01 -1.33
C THR A 359 15.05 -5.67 0.10
N GLN A 360 15.93 -5.80 1.08
CA GLN A 360 15.64 -5.43 2.48
C GLN A 360 15.54 -3.92 2.66
N HIS A 361 16.38 -3.13 1.97
CA HIS A 361 16.26 -1.67 1.96
C HIS A 361 14.95 -1.21 1.31
N ILE A 362 14.56 -1.80 0.18
CA ILE A 362 13.26 -1.55 -0.47
C ILE A 362 12.13 -1.91 0.46
N MET A 363 12.15 -3.11 1.04
CA MET A 363 11.12 -3.54 1.97
C MET A 363 11.07 -2.68 3.24
N GLY A 364 12.20 -2.19 3.74
CA GLY A 364 12.27 -1.32 4.93
C GLY A 364 11.63 0.05 4.72
N ASN A 365 11.63 0.55 3.48
CA ASN A 365 11.23 1.91 3.14
C ASN A 365 9.91 2.02 2.35
N TYR A 366 9.56 1.01 1.56
CA TYR A 366 8.39 1.02 0.68
C TYR A 366 7.42 -0.13 1.00
N SER A 367 6.19 -0.01 0.50
CA SER A 367 5.15 -1.05 0.53
C SER A 367 4.87 -1.64 1.91
N GLU A 368 4.78 -0.80 2.94
CA GLU A 368 4.41 -1.21 4.30
C GLU A 368 3.14 -2.05 4.32
N ASP A 369 2.15 -1.67 3.53
CA ASP A 369 0.85 -2.33 3.37
C ASP A 369 0.97 -3.80 2.96
N SER A 370 1.74 -4.06 1.89
CA SER A 370 1.92 -5.42 1.37
C SER A 370 2.83 -6.27 2.25
N ILE A 371 3.83 -5.64 2.86
CA ILE A 371 4.75 -6.32 3.76
C ILE A 371 4.01 -6.79 5.01
N HIS A 372 3.13 -5.96 5.57
CA HIS A 372 2.32 -6.35 6.71
C HIS A 372 1.46 -7.57 6.40
N ALA A 373 0.75 -7.57 5.26
CA ALA A 373 -0.01 -8.73 4.77
C ALA A 373 0.87 -9.98 4.59
N SER A 374 2.05 -9.84 3.97
CA SER A 374 2.97 -10.97 3.76
C SER A 374 3.46 -11.60 5.08
N ILE A 375 3.67 -10.78 6.12
CA ILE A 375 4.08 -11.25 7.45
C ILE A 375 2.93 -12.02 8.10
N ILE A 376 1.70 -11.48 8.04
CA ILE A 376 0.49 -12.14 8.56
C ILE A 376 0.36 -13.54 7.95
N PHE A 377 0.49 -13.67 6.63
CA PHE A 377 0.31 -14.97 5.97
C PHE A 377 1.43 -15.96 6.24
N SER A 378 2.64 -15.46 6.44
CA SER A 378 3.79 -16.32 6.72
C SER A 378 3.74 -16.88 8.14
N LEU A 379 3.44 -16.04 9.13
CA LEU A 379 3.41 -16.44 10.55
C LEU A 379 2.08 -17.06 10.96
N PHE A 380 0.97 -16.63 10.35
CA PHE A 380 -0.38 -17.09 10.67
C PHE A 380 -1.15 -17.55 9.42
N PRO A 381 -0.76 -18.69 8.80
CA PRO A 381 -1.36 -19.15 7.54
C PRO A 381 -2.87 -19.38 7.57
N LYS A 382 -3.46 -19.60 8.76
CA LYS A 382 -4.90 -19.80 8.94
C LYS A 382 -5.70 -18.49 8.92
N ARG A 383 -5.06 -17.33 9.12
CA ARG A 383 -5.69 -16.01 9.09
C ARG A 383 -5.88 -15.54 7.65
N GLN A 384 -6.92 -14.76 7.44
CA GLN A 384 -7.33 -14.30 6.12
C GLN A 384 -7.47 -12.78 6.08
N THR A 385 -7.35 -12.22 4.89
CA THR A 385 -7.71 -10.83 4.60
C THR A 385 -8.67 -10.79 3.41
N ALA A 386 -9.45 -9.73 3.32
CA ALA A 386 -10.48 -9.57 2.29
C ALA A 386 -10.54 -8.15 1.73
N GLN A 387 -11.37 -7.98 0.71
CA GLN A 387 -11.69 -6.70 0.12
C GLN A 387 -13.21 -6.43 0.19
N ALA A 388 -13.55 -5.23 0.64
CA ALA A 388 -14.90 -4.68 0.64
C ALA A 388 -15.05 -3.69 -0.53
N LEU A 389 -15.50 -4.15 -1.69
CA LEU A 389 -15.63 -3.30 -2.89
C LEU A 389 -16.65 -2.16 -2.74
N ARG A 390 -17.54 -2.26 -1.75
CA ARG A 390 -18.54 -1.23 -1.43
C ARG A 390 -18.00 -0.14 -0.51
N ALA A 391 -16.93 -0.40 0.24
CA ALA A 391 -16.26 0.59 1.06
C ALA A 391 -15.36 1.43 0.16
N LYS A 392 -15.70 2.69 -0.11
CA LYS A 392 -14.98 3.50 -1.10
C LYS A 392 -14.15 4.59 -0.43
N ALA A 393 -12.95 4.78 -0.94
CA ALA A 393 -12.05 5.87 -0.55
C ALA A 393 -11.50 6.54 -1.82
N PHE A 394 -11.42 7.87 -1.80
CA PHE A 394 -10.99 8.69 -2.94
C PHE A 394 -9.61 9.26 -2.66
N THR A 395 -8.68 9.04 -3.58
CA THR A 395 -7.29 9.53 -3.47
C THR A 395 -6.94 10.42 -4.65
N ILE A 396 -6.17 11.48 -4.39
CA ILE A 396 -5.74 12.42 -5.41
C ILE A 396 -4.60 11.79 -6.23
N VAL A 397 -4.66 11.97 -7.54
CA VAL A 397 -3.65 11.45 -8.46
C VAL A 397 -2.61 12.52 -8.75
N PRO A 398 -1.30 12.20 -8.68
CA PRO A 398 -0.26 13.16 -9.06
C PRO A 398 -0.40 13.57 -10.53
N GLN A 399 -0.43 14.89 -10.77
CA GLN A 399 -0.56 15.43 -12.12
C GLN A 399 0.80 15.72 -12.77
N ASP A 400 1.85 15.92 -11.97
CA ASP A 400 3.20 16.18 -12.45
C ASP A 400 3.95 14.89 -12.81
N TRP A 401 4.58 14.86 -13.98
CA TRP A 401 5.30 13.69 -14.50
C TRP A 401 6.38 13.16 -13.54
N LYS A 402 7.17 14.04 -12.92
CA LYS A 402 8.24 13.64 -11.99
C LYS A 402 7.67 13.01 -10.72
N VAL A 403 6.57 13.56 -10.23
CA VAL A 403 5.87 13.07 -9.04
C VAL A 403 5.22 11.72 -9.33
N PHE A 404 4.55 11.62 -10.48
CA PHE A 404 3.96 10.38 -10.98
C PHE A 404 5.02 9.27 -11.06
N LEU A 405 6.16 9.49 -11.75
CA LEU A 405 7.23 8.50 -11.85
C LEU A 405 7.83 8.11 -10.49
N SER A 406 7.98 9.07 -9.57
CA SER A 406 8.43 8.79 -8.20
C SER A 406 7.44 7.89 -7.45
N GLN A 407 6.13 8.12 -7.58
CA GLN A 407 5.10 7.25 -7.01
C GLN A 407 5.17 5.85 -7.63
N ARG A 408 5.27 5.74 -8.96
CA ARG A 408 5.34 4.47 -9.68
C ARG A 408 6.60 3.66 -9.37
N LYS A 409 7.75 4.33 -9.20
CA LYS A 409 8.98 3.68 -8.72
C LYS A 409 8.74 2.93 -7.41
N ARG A 410 8.16 3.62 -6.42
CA ARG A 410 7.93 3.06 -5.08
C ARG A 410 6.98 1.86 -5.12
N TRP A 411 5.89 1.99 -5.88
CA TRP A 411 4.92 0.91 -6.02
C TRP A 411 5.50 -0.29 -6.78
N ALA A 412 6.22 -0.06 -7.88
CA ALA A 412 6.83 -1.13 -8.67
C ALA A 412 7.89 -1.89 -7.86
N LEU A 413 8.87 -1.17 -7.29
CA LEU A 413 9.95 -1.79 -6.50
C LEU A 413 9.42 -2.48 -5.25
N GLY A 414 8.51 -1.83 -4.52
CA GLY A 414 7.96 -2.40 -3.29
C GLY A 414 7.05 -3.61 -3.55
N SER A 415 6.22 -3.57 -4.60
CA SER A 415 5.39 -4.71 -4.99
C SER A 415 6.23 -5.90 -5.46
N ILE A 416 7.21 -5.68 -6.35
CA ILE A 416 7.99 -6.79 -6.90
C ILE A 416 8.92 -7.43 -5.87
N SER A 417 9.49 -6.61 -4.98
CA SER A 417 10.30 -7.10 -3.86
C SER A 417 9.47 -7.94 -2.88
N ASN A 418 8.23 -7.50 -2.61
CA ASN A 418 7.31 -8.28 -1.78
C ASN A 418 6.95 -9.62 -2.42
N GLU A 419 6.59 -9.64 -3.70
CA GLU A 419 6.32 -10.88 -4.44
C GLU A 419 7.55 -11.80 -4.46
N PHE A 420 8.75 -11.27 -4.72
CA PHE A 420 9.99 -12.04 -4.68
C PHE A 420 10.21 -12.73 -3.32
N VAL A 421 10.00 -12.01 -2.23
CA VAL A 421 10.15 -12.58 -0.90
C VAL A 421 9.04 -13.60 -0.58
N MET A 422 7.82 -13.39 -1.07
CA MET A 422 6.71 -14.34 -0.89
C MET A 422 7.00 -15.72 -1.52
N ILE A 423 7.82 -15.79 -2.57
CA ILE A 423 8.24 -17.06 -3.19
C ILE A 423 8.90 -18.00 -2.17
N PHE A 424 9.68 -17.44 -1.23
CA PHE A 424 10.52 -18.21 -0.30
C PHE A 424 9.98 -18.24 1.12
N ARG A 425 9.01 -17.38 1.47
CA ARG A 425 8.47 -17.33 2.83
C ARG A 425 7.79 -18.64 3.24
N PRO A 426 7.98 -19.11 4.48
CA PRO A 426 7.23 -20.23 5.03
C PRO A 426 5.76 -19.84 5.22
N GLY A 427 4.84 -20.81 5.18
CA GLY A 427 3.41 -20.58 5.43
C GLY A 427 2.61 -20.04 4.24
N ILE A 428 3.25 -19.54 3.19
CA ILE A 428 2.58 -19.09 1.96
C ILE A 428 2.03 -20.28 1.18
N ILE A 429 0.73 -20.23 0.88
CA ILE A 429 0.01 -21.29 0.15
C ILE A 429 0.51 -21.41 -1.30
N PRO A 430 0.42 -22.60 -1.93
CA PRO A 430 1.00 -22.84 -3.26
C PRO A 430 0.49 -21.92 -4.36
N ILE A 431 -0.81 -21.60 -4.36
CA ILE A 431 -1.43 -20.74 -5.38
C ILE A 431 -0.84 -19.32 -5.33
N GLU A 432 -0.75 -18.71 -4.14
CA GLU A 432 -0.14 -17.39 -3.99
C GLU A 432 1.36 -17.42 -4.33
N ARG A 433 2.07 -18.50 -3.96
CA ARG A 433 3.48 -18.68 -4.33
C ARG A 433 3.68 -18.73 -5.85
N LEU A 434 2.82 -19.46 -6.56
CA LEU A 434 2.83 -19.50 -8.02
C LEU A 434 2.54 -18.12 -8.62
N GLN A 435 1.57 -17.39 -8.07
CA GLN A 435 1.28 -16.01 -8.49
C GLN A 435 2.46 -15.07 -8.30
N SER A 436 3.23 -15.23 -7.21
CA SER A 436 4.45 -14.48 -6.95
C SER A 436 5.56 -14.82 -7.95
N ILE A 437 5.77 -16.10 -8.25
CA ILE A 437 6.74 -16.55 -9.27
C ILE A 437 6.42 -15.94 -10.63
N VAL A 438 5.16 -16.04 -11.06
CA VAL A 438 4.73 -15.50 -12.36
C VAL A 438 4.85 -13.98 -12.39
N ALA A 439 4.51 -13.27 -11.31
CA ALA A 439 4.63 -11.81 -11.24
C ALA A 439 6.10 -11.35 -11.33
N VAL A 440 7.00 -11.97 -10.56
CA VAL A 440 8.45 -11.69 -10.59
C VAL A 440 9.04 -11.98 -11.96
N MET A 441 8.72 -13.14 -12.53
CA MET A 441 9.20 -13.53 -13.84
C MET A 441 8.69 -12.56 -14.92
N THR A 442 7.39 -12.23 -14.94
CA THR A 442 6.80 -11.29 -15.92
C THR A 442 7.48 -9.93 -15.88
N TRP A 443 7.71 -9.39 -14.68
CA TRP A 443 8.40 -8.11 -14.52
C TRP A 443 9.84 -8.16 -15.03
N PHE A 444 10.54 -9.27 -14.76
CA PHE A 444 11.93 -9.47 -15.18
C PHE A 444 12.10 -9.57 -16.71
N ILE A 445 11.15 -10.24 -17.39
CA ILE A 445 11.18 -10.47 -18.84
C ILE A 445 10.39 -9.41 -19.63
N THR A 446 9.96 -8.32 -19.00
CA THR A 446 9.12 -7.30 -19.65
C THR A 446 9.75 -6.76 -20.96
N PRO A 447 11.07 -6.50 -21.06
CA PRO A 447 11.69 -6.13 -22.34
C PRO A 447 11.54 -7.20 -23.43
N PHE A 448 11.69 -8.48 -23.09
CA PHE A 448 11.45 -9.59 -24.00
C PHE A 448 9.97 -9.67 -24.44
N ILE A 449 9.02 -9.49 -23.51
CA ILE A 449 7.58 -9.40 -23.84
C ILE A 449 7.33 -8.28 -24.85
N MET A 450 7.93 -7.10 -24.66
CA MET A 450 7.76 -5.98 -25.59
C MET A 450 8.33 -6.28 -26.97
N ALA A 451 9.49 -6.93 -27.06
CA ALA A 451 10.04 -7.39 -28.33
C ALA A 451 9.10 -8.39 -29.03
N ALA A 452 8.53 -9.33 -28.27
CA ALA A 452 7.57 -10.31 -28.77
C ALA A 452 6.27 -9.66 -29.27
N VAL A 453 5.76 -8.63 -28.57
CA VAL A 453 4.58 -7.86 -29.01
C VAL A 453 4.86 -7.12 -30.32
N ILE A 454 6.02 -6.48 -30.45
CA ILE A 454 6.40 -5.80 -31.71
C ILE A 454 6.50 -6.81 -32.85
N ALA A 455 7.16 -7.96 -32.61
CA ALA A 455 7.26 -9.02 -33.60
C ALA A 455 5.88 -9.55 -34.01
N LEU A 456 4.98 -9.77 -33.04
CA LEU A 456 3.61 -10.19 -33.30
C LEU A 456 2.85 -9.19 -34.18
N ILE A 457 2.96 -7.88 -33.91
CA ILE A 457 2.32 -6.83 -34.72
C ILE A 457 2.83 -6.88 -36.17
N ILE A 458 4.13 -7.04 -36.37
CA ILE A 458 4.74 -7.13 -37.71
C ILE A 458 4.25 -8.36 -38.46
N ILE A 459 4.20 -9.53 -37.80
CA ILE A 459 3.75 -10.77 -38.44
C ILE A 459 2.25 -10.68 -38.76
N LEU A 460 1.43 -10.14 -37.86
CA LEU A 460 0.01 -9.94 -38.09
C LEU A 460 -0.25 -9.02 -39.30
N ALA A 461 0.54 -7.96 -39.45
CA ALA A 461 0.45 -7.04 -40.58
C ALA A 461 0.86 -7.66 -41.93
N ARG A 462 1.79 -8.64 -41.93
CA ARG A 462 2.31 -9.26 -43.16
C ARG A 462 1.64 -10.57 -43.54
N ARG A 463 1.18 -11.35 -42.57
CA ARG A 463 0.71 -12.75 -42.73
C ARG A 463 -0.49 -13.07 -41.83
N GLY A 464 -1.35 -12.09 -41.57
CA GLY A 464 -2.52 -12.26 -40.70
C GLY A 464 -3.42 -13.42 -41.12
N ASP A 465 -3.65 -13.60 -42.42
CA ASP A 465 -4.53 -14.65 -42.96
C ASP A 465 -4.04 -16.08 -42.69
N GLU A 466 -2.71 -16.26 -42.58
CA GLU A 466 -2.10 -17.54 -42.23
C GLU A 466 -2.21 -17.79 -40.72
N LEU A 467 -1.97 -16.76 -39.90
CA LEU A 467 -2.04 -16.85 -38.44
C LEU A 467 -3.44 -17.18 -37.94
N VAL A 468 -4.48 -16.61 -38.55
CA VAL A 468 -5.88 -16.87 -38.13
C VAL A 468 -6.29 -18.32 -38.36
N LYS A 469 -5.60 -19.05 -39.25
CA LYS A 469 -5.84 -20.48 -39.48
C LYS A 469 -5.09 -21.38 -38.50
N ASP A 470 -4.07 -20.86 -37.81
CA ASP A 470 -3.32 -21.63 -36.82
C ASP A 470 -4.12 -21.77 -35.51
N PRO A 471 -4.54 -22.99 -35.12
CA PRO A 471 -5.36 -23.19 -33.93
C PRO A 471 -4.65 -22.81 -32.63
N VAL A 472 -3.32 -22.93 -32.58
CA VAL A 472 -2.53 -22.59 -31.38
C VAL A 472 -2.52 -21.07 -31.18
N PHE A 473 -2.19 -20.32 -32.23
CA PHE A 473 -2.27 -18.87 -32.22
C PHE A 473 -3.66 -18.37 -31.83
N MET A 474 -4.71 -18.89 -32.47
CA MET A 474 -6.08 -18.48 -32.18
C MET A 474 -6.50 -18.79 -30.74
N SER A 475 -6.04 -19.90 -30.17
CA SER A 475 -6.30 -20.24 -28.77
C SER A 475 -5.63 -19.27 -27.80
N LEU A 476 -4.34 -18.95 -28.01
CA LEU A 476 -3.61 -18.00 -27.17
C LEU A 476 -4.16 -16.57 -27.30
N PHE A 477 -4.53 -16.18 -28.53
CA PHE A 477 -5.18 -14.89 -28.80
C PHE A 477 -6.54 -14.80 -28.11
N ALA A 478 -7.35 -15.88 -28.14
CA ALA A 478 -8.63 -15.93 -27.44
C ALA A 478 -8.45 -15.80 -25.92
N LEU A 479 -7.44 -16.44 -25.32
CA LEU A 479 -7.12 -16.28 -23.89
C LEU A 479 -6.75 -14.84 -23.54
N LEU A 480 -5.91 -14.20 -24.38
CA LEU A 480 -5.54 -12.80 -24.22
C LEU A 480 -6.76 -11.87 -24.35
N LEU A 481 -7.60 -12.10 -25.36
CA LEU A 481 -8.81 -11.34 -25.59
C LEU A 481 -9.80 -11.48 -24.44
N PHE A 482 -9.98 -12.70 -23.90
CA PHE A 482 -10.85 -12.96 -22.76
C PHE A 482 -10.45 -12.15 -21.53
N ARG A 483 -9.13 -12.04 -21.26
CA ARG A 483 -8.60 -11.18 -20.20
C ARG A 483 -9.01 -9.72 -20.41
N TYR A 484 -8.85 -9.20 -21.63
CA TYR A 484 -9.23 -7.82 -21.96
C TYR A 484 -10.75 -7.60 -21.88
N ILE A 485 -11.56 -8.53 -22.37
CA ILE A 485 -13.02 -8.50 -22.26
C ILE A 485 -13.44 -8.48 -20.79
N TYR A 486 -12.88 -9.36 -19.95
CA TYR A 486 -13.19 -9.35 -18.52
C TYR A 486 -12.86 -8.00 -17.88
N THR A 487 -11.69 -7.43 -18.18
CA THR A 487 -11.34 -6.10 -17.67
C THR A 487 -12.30 -5.02 -18.19
N PHE A 488 -12.71 -5.06 -19.46
CA PHE A 488 -13.73 -4.15 -19.99
C PHE A 488 -15.05 -4.27 -19.21
N CYS A 489 -15.48 -5.50 -18.89
CA CYS A 489 -16.68 -5.76 -18.10
C CYS A 489 -16.62 -5.20 -16.67
N ILE A 490 -15.43 -4.99 -16.10
CA ILE A 490 -15.29 -4.32 -14.78
C ILE A 490 -15.94 -2.94 -14.80
N GLY A 491 -15.87 -2.21 -15.92
CA GLY A 491 -16.53 -0.91 -16.09
C GLY A 491 -18.05 -0.95 -15.99
N ILE A 492 -18.66 -2.12 -16.17
CA ILE A 492 -20.11 -2.27 -16.12
C ILE A 492 -20.60 -2.31 -14.67
N TRP A 493 -19.92 -3.06 -13.80
CA TRP A 493 -20.43 -3.41 -12.47
C TRP A 493 -19.71 -2.74 -11.29
N LEU A 494 -18.49 -2.22 -11.47
CA LEU A 494 -17.70 -1.63 -10.37
C LEU A 494 -17.97 -0.12 -10.15
N PRO A 495 -18.11 0.73 -11.19
CA PRO A 495 -18.44 2.15 -11.04
C PRO A 495 -19.82 2.37 -10.39
N ARG A 496 -19.98 3.47 -9.62
CA ARG A 496 -21.24 3.80 -8.93
C ARG A 496 -22.29 4.39 -9.86
N ASN A 497 -21.85 5.29 -10.72
CA ASN A 497 -22.72 6.15 -11.51
C ASN A 497 -22.26 6.18 -12.96
N THR A 498 -23.10 6.77 -13.82
CA THR A 498 -22.85 6.85 -15.25
C THR A 498 -21.57 7.62 -15.58
N LEU A 499 -21.23 8.66 -14.81
CA LEU A 499 -20.01 9.45 -15.02
C LEU A 499 -18.75 8.62 -14.78
N GLU A 500 -18.64 7.95 -13.63
CA GLU A 500 -17.53 7.05 -13.32
C GLU A 500 -17.40 5.93 -14.35
N ARG A 501 -18.52 5.43 -14.86
CA ARG A 501 -18.54 4.42 -15.94
C ARG A 501 -18.00 4.97 -17.26
N MET A 502 -18.39 6.18 -17.66
CA MET A 502 -17.86 6.84 -18.86
C MET A 502 -16.36 7.12 -18.72
N GLN A 503 -15.93 7.66 -17.57
CA GLN A 503 -14.53 7.87 -17.24
C GLN A 503 -13.73 6.56 -17.32
N TYR A 504 -14.27 5.46 -16.78
CA TYR A 504 -13.62 4.16 -16.88
C TYR A 504 -13.44 3.71 -18.33
N PHE A 505 -14.47 3.79 -19.17
CA PHE A 505 -14.37 3.34 -20.56
C PHE A 505 -13.42 4.20 -21.40
N VAL A 506 -13.46 5.52 -21.24
CA VAL A 506 -12.50 6.42 -21.91
C VAL A 506 -11.09 6.13 -21.41
N GLY A 507 -10.91 6.01 -20.09
CA GLY A 507 -9.66 5.62 -19.49
C GLY A 507 -9.19 4.24 -19.96
N TYR A 508 -10.10 3.30 -20.23
CA TYR A 508 -9.77 1.92 -20.61
C TYR A 508 -9.09 1.89 -21.98
N PHE A 509 -9.65 2.60 -22.97
CA PHE A 509 -9.03 2.71 -24.28
C PHE A 509 -7.72 3.49 -24.22
N PHE A 510 -7.66 4.56 -23.42
CA PHE A 510 -6.42 5.29 -23.18
C PHE A 510 -5.33 4.40 -22.55
N HIS A 511 -5.68 3.64 -21.51
CA HIS A 511 -4.80 2.71 -20.83
C HIS A 511 -4.36 1.57 -21.74
N LEU A 512 -5.24 1.03 -22.58
CA LEU A 512 -4.94 -0.03 -23.54
C LEU A 512 -3.80 0.36 -24.49
N ILE A 513 -3.81 1.62 -24.96
CA ILE A 513 -2.80 2.15 -25.88
C ILE A 513 -1.52 2.53 -25.13
N THR A 514 -1.64 3.19 -23.97
CA THR A 514 -0.49 3.80 -23.28
C THR A 514 0.25 2.88 -22.33
N SER A 515 -0.41 1.88 -21.74
CA SER A 515 0.18 1.02 -20.70
C SER A 515 1.43 0.25 -21.14
N PRO A 516 1.56 -0.30 -22.38
CA PRO A 516 2.78 -1.01 -22.77
C PRO A 516 4.02 -0.10 -22.73
N PHE A 517 3.87 1.16 -23.16
CA PHE A 517 4.93 2.15 -23.16
C PHE A 517 5.25 2.64 -21.75
N LEU A 518 4.22 2.96 -20.96
CA LEU A 518 4.40 3.40 -19.58
C LEU A 518 5.04 2.32 -18.71
N ASN A 519 4.70 1.05 -18.91
CA ASN A 519 5.33 -0.06 -18.18
C ASN A 519 6.84 -0.14 -18.45
N MET A 520 7.29 0.10 -19.68
CA MET A 520 8.72 0.15 -20.01
C MET A 520 9.43 1.35 -19.39
N ILE A 521 8.80 2.53 -19.43
CA ILE A 521 9.35 3.75 -18.82
C ILE A 521 9.47 3.56 -17.30
N ILE A 522 8.41 3.04 -16.66
CA ILE A 522 8.38 2.78 -15.22
C ILE A 522 9.42 1.73 -14.84
N LEU A 523 9.59 0.66 -15.62
CA LEU A 523 10.61 -0.36 -15.38
C LEU A 523 12.01 0.25 -15.43
N GLY A 524 12.34 0.97 -16.50
CA GLY A 524 13.65 1.62 -16.67
C GLY A 524 13.93 2.63 -15.56
N TYR A 525 12.96 3.50 -15.26
CA TYR A 525 13.07 4.49 -14.19
C TYR A 525 13.23 3.82 -12.81
N SER A 526 12.46 2.77 -12.53
CA SER A 526 12.53 2.06 -11.25
C SER A 526 13.88 1.40 -11.03
N LEU A 527 14.46 0.79 -12.07
CA LEU A 527 15.77 0.15 -11.98
C LEU A 527 16.90 1.18 -11.85
N VAL A 528 16.89 2.26 -12.64
CA VAL A 528 17.94 3.30 -12.62
C VAL A 528 18.01 4.04 -11.28
N TYR A 529 16.85 4.26 -10.65
CA TYR A 529 16.72 4.97 -9.37
C TYR A 529 16.41 4.04 -8.18
N SER A 530 16.71 2.74 -8.31
CA SER A 530 16.48 1.73 -7.25
C SER A 530 17.32 1.94 -5.99
N ASP A 531 18.46 2.61 -6.12
CA ASP A 531 19.34 3.00 -5.01
C ASP A 531 18.93 4.33 -4.36
N ASP A 532 17.93 5.02 -4.90
CA ASP A 532 17.43 6.28 -4.37
C ASP A 532 16.15 6.07 -3.55
N PHE A 533 16.31 6.17 -2.22
CA PHE A 533 15.22 6.07 -1.25
C PHE A 533 14.59 7.41 -0.88
N LYS A 534 14.99 8.50 -1.55
CA LYS A 534 14.39 9.82 -1.35
C LYS A 534 12.97 9.82 -1.88
N TRP A 535 12.09 10.49 -1.15
CA TRP A 535 10.74 10.79 -1.58
C TRP A 535 10.83 11.88 -2.64
N GLY A 536 10.88 11.50 -3.91
CA GLY A 536 11.16 12.44 -5.00
C GLY A 536 10.12 13.54 -5.05
N LYS A 537 10.54 14.81 -4.91
CA LYS A 537 9.87 16.11 -5.21
C LYS A 537 8.36 16.28 -5.03
N THR A 538 7.68 15.31 -4.43
CA THR A 538 6.20 15.27 -4.37
C THR A 538 5.69 16.32 -3.40
N ARG A 539 6.47 16.61 -2.35
CA ARG A 539 6.25 17.68 -1.37
C ARG A 539 7.61 18.07 -0.80
N GLU A 540 8.31 19.02 -1.43
CA GLU A 540 9.55 19.58 -0.86
C GLU A 540 9.20 20.19 0.50
N VAL A 541 10.01 19.92 1.52
CA VAL A 541 9.91 20.58 2.83
C VAL A 541 10.84 21.78 2.78
N ILE A 542 10.37 22.95 3.20
CA ILE A 542 11.23 24.12 3.33
C ILE A 542 12.10 23.87 4.56
N LYS A 543 13.39 23.65 4.36
CA LYS A 543 14.35 23.45 5.46
C LYS A 543 14.85 24.81 5.93
N GLY A 544 14.43 25.24 7.12
CA GLY A 544 15.13 26.28 7.88
C GLY A 544 16.43 25.75 8.50
N GLY A 545 17.31 26.64 8.96
CA GLY A 545 18.61 26.24 9.55
C GLY A 545 18.50 25.35 10.81
N ASP A 546 17.37 25.39 11.52
CA ASP A 546 17.08 24.48 12.65
C ASP A 546 16.50 23.13 12.18
N ASP A 547 15.81 23.09 11.04
CA ASP A 547 15.24 21.87 10.47
C ASP A 547 16.33 20.91 9.95
N GLU A 548 17.47 21.44 9.48
CA GLU A 548 18.64 20.63 9.10
C GLU A 548 19.21 19.84 10.29
N LYS A 549 19.20 20.43 11.49
CA LYS A 549 19.62 19.72 12.72
C LYS A 549 18.58 18.66 13.12
N MET A 550 17.29 18.96 12.97
CA MET A 550 16.20 18.05 13.34
C MET A 550 16.10 16.81 12.42
N ASP A 551 16.27 16.96 11.11
CA ASP A 551 16.35 15.81 10.18
C ASP A 551 17.63 14.97 10.39
N ALA A 552 18.75 15.64 10.71
CA ALA A 552 20.02 14.98 11.00
C ALA A 552 19.99 14.19 12.32
N GLU A 553 19.33 14.71 13.35
CA GLU A 553 19.06 13.98 14.61
C GLU A 553 18.04 12.86 14.43
N GLY A 554 17.04 13.04 13.56
CA GLY A 554 16.01 12.06 13.19
C GLY A 554 16.47 10.90 12.32
N GLY A 555 17.78 10.69 12.11
CA GLY A 555 18.32 9.56 11.34
C GLY A 555 18.03 9.58 9.82
N ARG A 556 17.37 10.63 9.31
CA ARG A 556 17.06 10.83 7.88
C ARG A 556 17.83 11.97 7.23
N GLY A 557 18.84 12.53 7.92
CA GLY A 557 19.83 13.41 7.32
C GLY A 557 20.47 12.72 6.12
N THR A 558 20.06 13.14 4.92
CA THR A 558 20.46 12.65 3.59
C THR A 558 21.32 11.38 3.60
N LEU A 559 20.66 10.22 3.67
CA LEU A 559 21.10 9.08 2.88
C LEU A 559 21.12 9.50 1.41
#